data_AF-H2AM88-F1
#
_entry.id   AF-H2AM88-F1
#
_cell.length_a   1.000
_cell.length_b   1.000
_cell.length_c   1.000
_cell.angle_alpha   90.00
_cell.angle_beta   90.00
_cell.angle_gamma   90.00
#
_symmetry.space_group_name_H-M   'P 1'
#
loop_
_entity.id
_entity.type
_entity.pdbx_description
1 polymer ?
#
loop_
_entity_poly.entity_id
_entity_poly.type
_entity_poly.pdbx_seq_one_letter_code
_entity_poly.pdbx_strand_id
1 'polypeptide(L)'
;MSSEGKLIDDPASLLKETREAFNIEEDIENLIEINKKLKQIKEKSNTLIKNRNLNIKKLSNDMNAHKDKTDTLTIELQRIREENFKIKENEANLEIFVNDLNKLESETTELRQNIDDKVTKLISEPNTLDFTADPSILDDPVAKANLLKLKFYRSMGIIIDSDNNQVLIENAKNKIDILPLDDDYSDFFKTKFIWDRIKKSQSREETLTPP
;
A
#
# COMPACT_ATOMS: atom_id res chain seq x y z
N MET A 1 35.81 -1.96 116.38
CA MET A 1 35.66 -0.52 116.69
C MET A 1 36.45 0.22 115.63
N SER A 2 35.91 1.11 114.79
CA SER A 2 34.56 1.62 114.61
C SER A 2 34.39 1.88 113.11
N SER A 3 33.23 1.49 112.58
CA SER A 3 32.78 1.88 111.25
C SER A 3 32.22 3.30 111.30
N GLU A 4 33.07 4.31 111.49
CA GLU A 4 32.70 5.71 111.27
C GLU A 4 33.00 6.05 109.81
N GLY A 5 32.14 5.53 108.93
CA GLY A 5 32.16 5.88 107.52
C GLY A 5 31.77 7.35 107.35
N LYS A 6 32.65 8.12 106.69
CA LYS A 6 32.39 9.37 105.95
C LYS A 6 31.02 10.01 106.24
N LEU A 7 30.86 10.60 107.41
CA LEU A 7 29.67 11.40 107.71
C LEU A 7 29.90 12.78 107.10
N ILE A 8 28.99 13.21 106.23
CA ILE A 8 29.05 14.53 105.59
C ILE A 8 28.81 15.57 106.70
N ASP A 9 29.78 16.47 106.90
CA ASP A 9 29.78 17.43 108.02
C ASP A 9 28.61 18.43 107.99
N ASP A 10 28.02 18.70 106.81
CA ASP A 10 26.77 19.46 106.67
C ASP A 10 25.94 18.98 105.47
N PRO A 11 25.03 18.00 105.66
CA PRO A 11 24.17 17.51 104.58
C PRO A 11 23.15 18.55 104.12
N ALA A 12 22.79 19.53 104.97
CA ALA A 12 21.81 20.55 104.64
C ALA A 12 22.39 21.60 103.68
N SER A 13 23.64 22.02 103.88
CA SER A 13 24.34 22.90 102.93
C SER A 13 24.57 22.21 101.59
N LEU A 14 24.96 20.93 101.57
CA LEU A 14 25.11 20.17 100.33
C LEU A 14 23.78 20.07 99.55
N LEU A 15 22.65 19.86 100.24
CA LEU A 15 21.33 19.86 99.60
C LEU A 15 20.96 21.24 99.04
N LYS A 16 21.37 22.33 99.71
CA LYS A 16 21.12 23.68 99.22
C LYS A 16 21.99 24.01 98.00
N GLU A 17 23.27 23.65 98.03
CA GLU A 17 24.20 23.81 96.91
C GLU A 17 23.78 22.98 95.69
N THR A 18 23.41 21.72 95.89
CA THR A 18 22.92 20.86 94.80
C THR A 18 21.61 21.36 94.22
N ARG A 19 20.71 21.93 95.04
CA ARG A 19 19.48 22.58 94.56
C ARG A 19 19.77 23.86 93.77
N GLU A 20 20.73 24.66 94.21
CA GLU A 20 21.14 25.90 93.52
C GLU A 20 21.90 25.61 92.22
N ALA A 21 22.66 24.51 92.17
CA ALA A 21 23.33 24.02 90.97
C ALA A 21 22.38 23.34 89.97
N PHE A 22 21.17 22.96 90.39
CA PHE A 22 20.18 22.33 89.52
C PHE A 22 19.41 23.38 88.70
N ASN A 23 19.96 23.75 87.54
CA ASN A 23 19.43 24.80 86.70
C ASN A 23 18.35 24.30 85.73
N ILE A 24 17.10 24.25 86.19
CA ILE A 24 15.96 23.78 85.39
C ILE A 24 15.65 24.73 84.22
N GLU A 25 15.87 26.03 84.41
CA GLU A 25 15.51 27.04 83.40
C GLU A 25 16.35 26.90 82.12
N GLU A 26 17.64 26.61 82.27
CA GLU A 26 18.54 26.35 81.14
C GLU A 26 18.12 25.10 80.36
N ASP A 27 17.70 24.03 81.05
CA ASP A 27 17.17 22.84 80.40
C ASP A 27 15.86 23.12 79.66
N ILE A 28 14.97 23.94 80.24
CA ILE A 28 13.73 24.37 79.57
C ILE A 28 14.06 25.18 78.31
N GLU A 29 15.01 26.13 78.39
CA GLU A 29 15.43 26.92 77.24
C GLU A 29 16.05 26.04 76.14
N ASN A 30 16.89 25.07 76.52
CA ASN A 30 17.45 24.08 75.62
C ASN A 30 16.36 23.24 74.95
N LEU A 31 15.33 22.79 75.69
CA LEU A 31 14.20 22.06 75.13
C LEU A 31 13.37 22.90 74.15
N ILE A 32 13.20 24.20 74.43
CA ILE A 32 12.54 25.14 73.50
C ILE A 32 13.37 25.28 72.23
N GLU A 33 14.69 25.40 72.35
CA GLU A 33 15.60 25.51 71.21
C GLU A 33 15.58 24.23 70.35
N ILE A 34 15.59 23.05 70.99
CA ILE A 34 15.45 21.74 70.31
C ILE A 34 14.12 21.68 69.56
N ASN A 35 13.02 22.10 70.17
CA ASN A 35 11.71 22.11 69.53
C ASN A 35 11.70 23.05 68.31
N LYS A 36 12.32 24.23 68.41
CA LYS A 36 12.49 25.15 67.29
C LYS A 36 13.30 24.52 66.16
N LYS A 37 14.42 23.85 66.46
CA LYS A 37 15.23 23.11 65.48
C LYS A 37 14.43 21.99 64.82
N LEU A 38 13.63 21.24 65.59
CA LEU A 38 12.75 20.19 65.05
C LEU A 38 11.69 20.76 64.09
N LYS A 39 11.07 21.90 64.44
CA LYS A 39 10.14 22.58 63.53
C LYS A 39 10.82 23.00 62.23
N GLN A 40 12.02 23.58 62.31
CA GLN A 40 12.80 23.94 61.13
C GLN A 40 13.16 22.74 60.26
N ILE A 41 13.54 21.60 60.86
CA ILE A 41 13.82 20.36 60.14
C ILE A 41 12.56 19.86 59.45
N LYS A 42 11.41 19.88 60.13
CA LYS A 42 10.13 19.45 59.56
C LYS A 42 9.73 20.33 58.37
N GLU A 43 9.90 21.65 58.47
CA GLU A 43 9.64 22.58 57.37
C GLU A 43 10.58 22.34 56.19
N LYS A 44 11.88 22.24 56.42
CA LYS A 44 12.87 21.93 55.36
C LYS A 44 12.61 20.57 54.71
N SER A 45 12.25 19.56 55.48
CA SER A 45 11.88 18.25 54.98
C SER A 45 10.64 18.34 54.08
N ASN A 46 9.60 19.01 54.55
CA ASN A 46 8.37 19.19 53.78
C ASN A 46 8.59 19.98 52.48
N THR A 47 9.41 21.03 52.49
CA THR A 47 9.72 21.78 51.26
C THR A 47 10.54 20.94 50.28
N LEU A 48 11.48 20.13 50.77
CA LEU A 48 12.27 19.22 49.95
C LEU A 48 11.38 18.13 49.33
N ILE A 49 10.48 17.52 50.11
CA ILE A 49 9.51 16.54 49.61
C ILE A 49 8.62 17.17 48.52
N LYS A 50 8.09 18.38 48.76
CA LYS A 50 7.27 19.09 47.77
C LYS A 50 8.05 19.35 46.47
N ASN A 51 9.28 19.84 46.56
CA ASN A 51 10.13 20.11 45.40
C ASN A 51 10.44 18.81 44.63
N ARG A 52 10.83 17.75 45.34
CA ARG A 52 11.07 16.43 44.72
C ARG A 52 9.82 15.90 44.02
N ASN A 53 8.64 16.02 44.63
CA ASN A 53 7.38 15.62 44.01
C ASN A 53 7.08 16.43 42.74
N LEU A 54 7.35 17.74 42.72
CA LEU A 54 7.21 18.55 41.52
C LEU A 54 8.19 18.10 40.42
N ASN A 55 9.43 17.79 40.77
CA ASN A 55 10.42 17.30 39.81
C ASN A 55 10.04 15.92 39.26
N ILE A 56 9.53 15.02 40.11
CA ILE A 56 9.01 13.71 39.69
C ILE A 56 7.84 13.89 38.73
N LYS A 57 6.91 14.80 39.00
CA LYS A 57 5.79 15.09 38.09
C LYS A 57 6.27 15.65 36.76
N LYS A 58 7.22 16.58 36.77
CA LYS A 58 7.83 17.11 35.53
C LYS A 58 8.49 16.00 34.72
N LEU A 59 9.34 15.20 35.36
CA LEU A 59 10.03 14.09 34.69
C LEU A 59 9.06 13.03 34.16
N SER A 60 7.98 12.74 34.91
CA SER A 60 6.92 11.84 34.45
C SER A 60 6.19 12.39 33.23
N ASN A 61 5.92 13.69 33.18
CA ASN A 61 5.29 14.32 32.02
C ASN A 61 6.23 14.31 30.81
N ASP A 62 7.51 14.62 31.02
CA ASP A 62 8.52 14.58 29.96
C ASP A 62 8.67 13.15 29.42
N MET A 63 8.69 12.14 30.29
CA MET A 63 8.76 10.74 29.90
C MET A 63 7.55 10.33 29.06
N ASN A 64 6.34 10.75 29.44
CA ASN A 64 5.14 10.48 28.67
C ASN A 64 5.19 11.18 27.30
N ALA A 65 5.62 12.45 27.23
CA ALA A 65 5.78 13.16 25.98
C ALA A 65 6.82 12.51 25.05
N HIS A 66 7.92 11.99 25.60
CA HIS A 66 8.91 11.23 24.84
C HIS A 66 8.38 9.88 24.38
N LYS A 67 7.58 9.21 25.21
CA LYS A 67 6.91 7.96 24.85
C LYS A 67 5.95 8.19 23.67
N ASP A 68 5.10 9.20 23.75
CA ASP A 68 4.16 9.54 22.68
C ASP A 68 4.91 9.84 21.36
N LYS A 69 6.01 10.61 21.42
CA LYS A 69 6.87 10.83 20.24
C LYS A 69 7.44 9.54 19.67
N THR A 70 7.92 8.64 20.53
CA THR A 70 8.47 7.35 20.10
C THR A 70 7.39 6.48 19.46
N ASP A 71 6.19 6.47 20.02
CA ASP A 71 5.04 5.74 19.49
C ASP A 71 4.65 6.31 18.11
N THR A 72 4.60 7.63 17.95
CA THR A 72 4.34 8.25 16.63
C THR A 72 5.41 7.91 15.60
N LEU A 73 6.69 7.98 15.96
CA LEU A 73 7.80 7.61 15.09
C LEU A 73 7.77 6.12 14.71
N THR A 74 7.35 5.26 15.64
CA THR A 74 7.21 3.82 15.37
C THR A 74 6.11 3.55 14.36
N ILE A 75 4.96 4.23 14.49
CA ILE A 75 3.86 4.17 13.52
C ILE A 75 4.30 4.69 12.15
N GLU A 76 5.03 5.81 12.10
CA GLU A 76 5.55 6.39 10.86
C GLU A 76 6.56 5.45 10.19
N LEU A 77 7.48 4.86 10.95
CA LEU A 77 8.42 3.85 10.43
C LEU A 77 7.70 2.62 9.89
N GLN A 78 6.63 2.16 10.54
CA GLN A 78 5.82 1.06 10.04
C GLN A 78 5.16 1.44 8.71
N ARG A 79 4.56 2.64 8.63
CA ARG A 79 3.98 3.15 7.39
C ARG A 79 5.01 3.23 6.26
N ILE A 80 6.21 3.76 6.54
CA ILE A 80 7.31 3.82 5.57
C ILE A 80 7.72 2.42 5.11
N ARG A 81 7.76 1.42 6.00
CA ARG A 81 8.05 0.03 5.62
C ARG A 81 6.98 -0.55 4.70
N GLU A 82 5.70 -0.29 4.98
CA GLU A 82 4.59 -0.73 4.13
C GLU A 82 4.63 -0.04 2.76
N GLU A 83 4.92 1.26 2.72
CA GLU A 83 5.11 2.01 1.46
C GLU A 83 6.31 1.48 0.66
N ASN A 84 7.45 1.21 1.31
CA ASN A 84 8.60 0.59 0.66
C ASN A 84 8.31 -0.81 0.14
N PHE A 85 7.51 -1.60 0.85
CA PHE A 85 7.10 -2.92 0.37
C PHE A 85 6.27 -2.80 -0.91
N LYS A 86 5.30 -1.88 -0.95
CA LYS A 86 4.51 -1.60 -2.15
C LYS A 86 5.36 -1.08 -3.32
N ILE A 87 6.35 -0.24 -3.04
CA ILE A 87 7.29 0.24 -4.08
C ILE A 87 8.08 -0.93 -4.66
N LYS A 88 8.60 -1.83 -3.82
CA LYS A 88 9.32 -3.02 -4.30
C LYS A 88 8.44 -3.96 -5.10
N GLU A 89 7.20 -4.15 -4.68
CA GLU A 89 6.22 -4.93 -5.44
C GLU A 89 5.94 -4.29 -6.81
N ASN A 90 5.74 -2.97 -6.85
CA ASN A 90 5.57 -2.24 -8.10
C ASN A 90 6.82 -2.29 -8.98
N GLU A 91 8.02 -2.24 -8.41
CA GLU A 91 9.29 -2.36 -9.13
C GLU A 91 9.43 -3.73 -9.78
N ALA A 92 9.10 -4.81 -9.05
CA ALA A 92 9.07 -6.16 -9.61
C ALA A 92 8.02 -6.30 -10.74
N ASN A 93 6.83 -5.73 -10.55
CA ASN A 93 5.81 -5.71 -11.60
C ASN A 93 6.25 -4.92 -12.84
N LEU A 94 6.99 -3.82 -12.65
CA LEU A 94 7.53 -3.01 -13.73
C LEU A 94 8.65 -3.75 -14.47
N GLU A 95 9.50 -4.50 -13.78
CA GLU A 95 10.51 -5.36 -14.40
C GLU A 95 9.87 -6.43 -15.30
N ILE A 96 8.80 -7.08 -14.83
CA ILE A 96 8.02 -8.03 -15.64
C ILE A 96 7.46 -7.34 -16.88
N PHE A 97 6.82 -6.17 -16.71
CA PHE A 97 6.25 -5.42 -17.82
C PHE A 97 7.30 -4.97 -18.85
N VAL A 98 8.48 -4.55 -18.41
CA VAL A 98 9.60 -4.20 -19.29
C VAL A 98 10.08 -5.42 -20.06
N ASN A 99 10.16 -6.58 -19.42
CA ASN A 99 10.53 -7.82 -20.11
C ASN A 99 9.48 -8.25 -21.15
N ASP A 100 8.19 -8.11 -20.82
CA ASP A 100 7.09 -8.36 -21.77
C ASP A 100 7.13 -7.40 -22.97
N LEU A 101 7.45 -6.12 -22.74
CA LEU A 101 7.65 -5.14 -23.81
C LEU A 101 8.85 -5.50 -24.70
N ASN A 102 9.98 -5.90 -24.11
CA ASN A 102 11.15 -6.35 -24.87
C ASN A 102 10.84 -7.59 -25.70
N LYS A 103 10.06 -8.53 -25.15
CA LYS A 103 9.60 -9.72 -25.88
C LYS A 103 8.71 -9.32 -27.06
N LEU A 104 7.74 -8.43 -26.84
CA LEU A 104 6.87 -7.94 -27.90
C LEU A 104 7.64 -7.15 -28.98
N GLU A 105 8.65 -6.37 -28.60
CA GLU A 105 9.54 -5.70 -29.53
C GLU A 105 10.29 -6.73 -30.38
N SER A 106 10.88 -7.75 -29.75
CA SER A 106 11.55 -8.85 -30.45
C SER A 106 10.60 -9.52 -31.45
N GLU A 107 9.39 -9.91 -31.02
CA GLU A 107 8.38 -10.51 -31.91
C GLU A 107 8.00 -9.57 -33.06
N THR A 108 7.89 -8.26 -32.80
CA THR A 108 7.57 -7.27 -33.85
C THR A 108 8.72 -7.11 -34.84
N THR A 109 9.96 -7.10 -34.38
CA THR A 109 11.14 -7.05 -35.25
C THR A 109 11.27 -8.31 -36.09
N GLU A 110 11.00 -9.48 -35.52
CA GLU A 110 10.95 -10.76 -36.25
C GLU A 110 9.84 -10.76 -37.30
N LEU A 111 8.65 -10.27 -36.96
CA LEU A 111 7.55 -10.15 -37.91
C LEU A 111 7.90 -9.20 -39.07
N ARG A 112 8.55 -8.07 -38.76
CA ARG A 112 9.04 -7.13 -39.79
C ARG A 112 10.08 -7.78 -40.68
N GLN A 113 11.05 -8.48 -40.11
CA GLN A 113 12.05 -9.21 -40.89
C GLN A 113 11.39 -10.28 -41.77
N ASN A 114 10.40 -11.03 -41.27
CA ASN A 114 9.65 -12.01 -42.05
C ASN A 114 8.86 -11.36 -43.21
N ILE A 115 8.26 -10.19 -42.97
CA ILE A 115 7.58 -9.41 -44.00
C ILE A 115 8.59 -8.91 -45.03
N ASP A 116 9.71 -8.34 -44.62
CA ASP A 116 10.76 -7.86 -45.53
C ASP A 116 11.35 -9.03 -46.36
N ASP A 117 11.58 -10.18 -45.75
CA ASP A 117 12.00 -11.41 -46.43
C ASP A 117 10.93 -11.91 -47.43
N LYS A 118 9.64 -11.83 -47.08
CA LYS A 118 8.54 -12.20 -48.00
C LYS A 118 8.37 -11.19 -49.12
N VAL A 119 8.49 -9.90 -48.85
CA VAL A 119 8.40 -8.81 -49.84
C VAL A 119 9.58 -8.91 -50.81
N THR A 120 10.79 -9.12 -50.30
CA THR A 120 11.96 -9.34 -51.17
C THR A 120 11.82 -10.61 -52.00
N LYS A 121 11.30 -11.71 -51.44
CA LYS A 121 10.96 -12.92 -52.22
C LYS A 121 9.88 -12.67 -53.27
N LEU A 122 8.81 -11.94 -52.96
CA LEU A 122 7.75 -11.57 -53.90
C LEU A 122 8.23 -10.62 -55.01
N ILE A 123 9.20 -9.75 -54.74
CA ILE A 123 9.84 -8.90 -55.75
C ILE A 123 10.82 -9.71 -56.59
N SER A 124 11.49 -10.70 -55.99
CA SER A 124 12.48 -11.56 -56.65
C SER A 124 11.89 -12.73 -57.42
N GLU A 125 10.67 -13.17 -57.07
CA GLU A 125 9.82 -14.02 -57.89
C GLU A 125 9.04 -13.11 -58.84
N PRO A 126 9.43 -12.97 -60.12
CA PRO A 126 8.54 -12.40 -61.11
C PRO A 126 7.39 -13.37 -61.30
N ASN A 127 6.35 -13.27 -60.48
CA ASN A 127 5.11 -13.99 -60.74
C ASN A 127 4.48 -13.37 -62.00
N THR A 128 4.75 -14.06 -63.11
CA THR A 128 3.84 -14.30 -64.21
C THR A 128 2.57 -14.98 -63.70
N LEU A 129 1.85 -14.35 -62.79
CA LEU A 129 0.47 -14.67 -62.47
C LEU A 129 -0.35 -13.51 -62.98
N ASP A 130 -0.64 -13.60 -64.29
CA ASP A 130 -1.84 -13.06 -64.91
C ASP A 130 -3.05 -13.55 -64.09
N PHE A 131 -3.37 -12.82 -63.04
CA PHE A 131 -4.75 -12.71 -62.62
C PHE A 131 -5.28 -11.49 -63.33
N THR A 132 -5.93 -11.75 -64.45
CA THR A 132 -6.84 -10.84 -65.15
C THR A 132 -8.02 -10.49 -64.24
N ALA A 133 -7.76 -9.70 -63.20
CA ALA A 133 -8.75 -8.86 -62.58
C ALA A 133 -8.36 -7.43 -62.97
N ASP A 134 -9.24 -6.79 -63.74
CA ASP A 134 -9.06 -5.45 -64.29
C ASP A 134 -8.36 -4.49 -63.30
N PRO A 135 -7.20 -3.93 -63.66
CA PRO A 135 -6.48 -2.96 -62.81
C PRO A 135 -7.22 -1.63 -62.66
N SER A 136 -8.22 -1.36 -63.52
CA SER A 136 -9.04 -0.15 -63.48
C SER A 136 -9.96 -0.03 -62.26
N ILE A 137 -10.13 -1.10 -61.46
CA ILE A 137 -10.93 -1.08 -60.23
C ILE A 137 -10.06 -0.75 -59.00
N LEU A 138 -8.71 -0.89 -59.10
CA LEU A 138 -7.81 -0.64 -57.97
C LEU A 138 -7.42 0.83 -57.77
N ASP A 139 -7.58 1.66 -58.80
CA ASP A 139 -7.22 3.10 -58.77
C ASP A 139 -8.33 4.01 -58.20
N ASP A 140 -9.55 3.50 -58.04
CA ASP A 140 -10.63 4.26 -57.40
C ASP A 140 -10.55 4.11 -55.86
N PRO A 141 -10.32 5.20 -55.10
CA PRO A 141 -10.29 5.16 -53.63
C PRO A 141 -11.59 4.58 -53.02
N VAL A 142 -12.72 4.70 -53.72
CA VAL A 142 -14.01 4.15 -53.27
C VAL A 142 -14.04 2.63 -53.40
N ALA A 143 -13.54 2.07 -54.51
CA ALA A 143 -13.46 0.64 -54.72
C ALA A 143 -12.49 -0.04 -53.74
N LYS A 144 -11.35 0.61 -53.45
CA LYS A 144 -10.39 0.15 -52.44
C LYS A 144 -11.00 0.14 -51.03
N ALA A 145 -11.77 1.17 -50.68
CA ALA A 145 -12.47 1.24 -49.40
C ALA A 145 -13.56 0.15 -49.29
N ASN A 146 -14.31 -0.10 -50.36
CA ASN A 146 -15.32 -1.15 -50.39
C ASN A 146 -14.71 -2.55 -50.33
N LEU A 147 -13.60 -2.78 -51.02
CA LEU A 147 -12.84 -4.04 -50.92
C LEU A 147 -12.33 -4.28 -49.50
N LEU A 148 -11.81 -3.24 -48.83
CA LEU A 148 -11.36 -3.34 -47.45
C LEU A 148 -12.51 -3.62 -46.49
N LYS A 149 -13.67 -2.95 -46.67
CA LYS A 149 -14.89 -3.24 -45.91
C LYS A 149 -15.35 -4.69 -46.10
N LEU A 150 -15.36 -5.18 -47.34
CA LEU A 150 -15.72 -6.58 -47.65
C LEU A 150 -14.75 -7.58 -47.01
N LYS A 151 -13.44 -7.31 -47.07
CA LYS A 151 -12.43 -8.13 -46.38
C LYS A 151 -12.62 -8.12 -44.86
N PHE A 152 -12.96 -6.96 -44.29
CA PHE A 152 -13.23 -6.82 -42.86
C PHE A 152 -14.46 -7.62 -42.43
N TYR A 153 -15.59 -7.49 -43.14
CA TYR A 153 -16.79 -8.29 -42.84
C TYR A 153 -16.56 -9.79 -43.02
N ARG A 154 -15.75 -10.19 -44.01
CA ARG A 154 -15.33 -11.58 -44.18
C ARG A 154 -14.46 -12.08 -43.02
N SER A 155 -13.54 -11.26 -42.51
CA SER A 155 -12.73 -11.62 -41.33
C SER A 155 -13.55 -11.72 -40.04
N MET A 156 -14.70 -11.05 -39.97
CA MET A 156 -15.68 -11.23 -38.88
C MET A 156 -16.50 -12.52 -39.00
N GLY A 157 -16.27 -13.34 -40.03
CA GLY A 157 -16.98 -14.59 -40.26
C GLY A 157 -18.32 -14.44 -40.98
N ILE A 158 -18.58 -13.30 -41.64
CA ILE A 158 -19.79 -13.08 -42.43
C ILE A 158 -19.48 -13.38 -43.90
N ILE A 159 -20.11 -14.41 -44.45
CA ILE A 159 -20.01 -14.80 -45.85
C ILE A 159 -21.38 -14.61 -46.49
N ILE A 160 -21.45 -13.78 -47.53
CA ILE A 160 -22.68 -13.53 -48.28
C ILE A 160 -22.72 -14.52 -49.43
N ASP A 161 -23.71 -15.41 -49.41
CA ASP A 161 -24.00 -16.34 -50.50
C ASP A 161 -25.16 -15.75 -51.32
N SER A 162 -24.78 -15.06 -52.40
CA SER A 162 -25.74 -14.39 -53.29
C SER A 162 -26.47 -15.37 -54.21
N ASP A 163 -25.96 -16.60 -54.38
CA ASP A 163 -26.58 -17.61 -55.26
C ASP A 163 -27.80 -18.25 -54.59
N ASN A 164 -27.78 -18.34 -53.26
CA ASN A 164 -28.87 -18.91 -52.46
C ASN A 164 -29.62 -17.87 -51.59
N ASN A 165 -29.41 -16.57 -51.82
CA ASN A 165 -29.99 -15.47 -51.04
C ASN A 165 -29.86 -15.69 -49.50
N GLN A 166 -28.68 -16.10 -49.04
CA GLN A 166 -28.45 -16.38 -47.63
C GLN A 166 -27.12 -15.80 -47.13
N VAL A 167 -27.08 -15.41 -45.86
CA VAL A 167 -25.86 -15.00 -45.18
C VAL A 167 -25.43 -16.13 -44.25
N LEU A 168 -24.20 -16.58 -44.44
CA LEU A 168 -23.56 -17.59 -43.62
C LEU A 168 -22.72 -16.88 -42.56
N ILE A 169 -22.97 -17.20 -41.30
CA ILE A 169 -22.20 -16.68 -40.17
C ILE A 169 -21.38 -17.83 -39.59
N GLU A 170 -20.07 -17.77 -39.79
CA GLU A 170 -19.12 -18.74 -39.27
C GLU A 170 -18.72 -18.39 -37.83
N ASN A 171 -19.00 -19.30 -36.91
CA ASN A 171 -18.54 -19.21 -35.52
C ASN A 171 -17.27 -20.05 -35.34
N ALA A 172 -16.39 -19.67 -34.39
CA ALA A 172 -15.16 -20.36 -33.99
C ALA A 172 -15.32 -21.85 -33.56
N LYS A 173 -16.55 -22.39 -33.58
CA LYS A 173 -16.89 -23.79 -33.29
C LYS A 173 -17.23 -24.62 -34.54
N ASN A 174 -16.87 -24.17 -35.75
CA ASN A 174 -17.25 -24.80 -37.03
C ASN A 174 -18.77 -24.99 -37.20
N LYS A 175 -19.59 -24.18 -36.52
CA LYS A 175 -21.04 -24.14 -36.73
C LYS A 175 -21.36 -22.95 -37.62
N ILE A 176 -21.96 -23.25 -38.77
CA ILE A 176 -22.41 -22.25 -39.75
C ILE A 176 -23.90 -22.00 -39.44
N ASP A 177 -24.20 -20.79 -38.98
CA ASP A 177 -25.59 -20.34 -38.86
C ASP A 177 -26.00 -19.70 -40.20
N ILE A 178 -27.12 -20.15 -40.77
CA ILE A 178 -27.65 -19.65 -42.05
C ILE A 178 -28.77 -18.65 -41.76
N LEU A 179 -28.67 -17.44 -42.29
CA LEU A 179 -29.71 -16.42 -42.25
C LEU A 179 -30.24 -16.17 -43.67
N PRO A 180 -31.49 -16.53 -43.99
CA PRO A 180 -32.08 -16.18 -45.29
C PRO A 180 -32.27 -14.65 -45.38
N LEU A 181 -31.99 -14.10 -46.56
CA LEU A 181 -32.14 -12.67 -46.85
C LEU A 181 -33.58 -12.25 -47.18
N ASP A 182 -34.55 -13.18 -47.12
CA ASP A 182 -35.96 -12.94 -47.39
C ASP A 182 -36.53 -11.75 -46.60
N ASP A 183 -37.52 -11.07 -47.18
CA ASP A 183 -38.13 -9.84 -46.68
C ASP A 183 -39.01 -10.05 -45.42
N ASP A 184 -39.10 -11.30 -44.95
CA ASP A 184 -39.90 -11.71 -43.80
C ASP A 184 -39.40 -11.17 -42.46
N TYR A 185 -38.11 -10.77 -42.38
CA TYR A 185 -37.50 -10.24 -41.17
C TYR A 185 -37.07 -8.79 -41.34
N SER A 186 -37.48 -7.94 -40.39
CA SER A 186 -37.02 -6.55 -40.31
C SER A 186 -35.49 -6.45 -40.23
N ASP A 187 -34.92 -5.44 -40.91
CA ASP A 187 -33.49 -5.12 -40.87
C ASP A 187 -32.92 -5.01 -39.45
N PHE A 188 -33.75 -4.54 -38.50
CA PHE A 188 -33.39 -4.47 -37.09
C PHE A 188 -33.15 -5.87 -36.48
N PHE A 189 -34.00 -6.84 -36.83
CA PHE A 189 -33.87 -8.22 -36.39
C PHE A 189 -32.65 -8.90 -37.01
N LYS A 190 -32.47 -8.75 -38.33
CA LYS A 190 -31.30 -9.26 -39.07
C LYS A 190 -29.99 -8.74 -38.45
N THR A 191 -29.93 -7.44 -38.19
CA THR A 191 -28.75 -6.79 -37.58
C THR A 191 -28.49 -7.27 -36.16
N LYS A 192 -29.52 -7.34 -35.30
CA LYS A 192 -29.36 -7.83 -33.91
C LYS A 192 -28.89 -9.27 -33.87
N PHE A 193 -29.42 -10.12 -34.75
CA PHE A 193 -29.05 -11.53 -34.83
C PHE A 193 -27.58 -11.73 -35.23
N ILE A 194 -27.12 -10.98 -36.25
CA ILE A 194 -25.72 -11.02 -36.70
C ILE A 194 -24.77 -10.59 -35.58
N TRP A 195 -25.05 -9.47 -34.90
CA TRP A 195 -24.20 -8.96 -33.82
C TRP A 195 -24.13 -9.88 -32.60
N ASP A 196 -25.24 -10.51 -32.22
CA ASP A 196 -25.26 -11.44 -31.07
C ASP A 196 -24.39 -12.68 -31.33
N ARG A 197 -24.40 -13.19 -32.57
CA ARG A 197 -23.59 -14.33 -32.98
C ARG A 197 -22.10 -14.00 -33.08
N ILE A 198 -21.75 -12.82 -33.58
CA ILE A 198 -20.36 -12.33 -33.64
C ILE A 198 -19.80 -12.06 -32.24
N LYS A 199 -20.60 -11.49 -31.31
CA LYS A 199 -20.13 -11.31 -29.92
C LYS A 199 -19.85 -12.64 -29.23
N LYS A 200 -20.65 -13.67 -29.52
CA LYS A 200 -20.50 -15.00 -28.94
C LYS A 200 -19.28 -15.76 -29.45
N SER A 201 -18.75 -15.43 -30.63
CA SER A 201 -17.47 -15.96 -31.13
C SER A 201 -16.27 -15.27 -30.46
N GLN A 202 -16.35 -13.97 -30.15
CA GLN A 202 -15.26 -13.21 -29.50
C GLN A 202 -15.15 -13.43 -27.98
N SER A 203 -16.28 -13.59 -27.28
CA SER A 203 -16.34 -13.66 -25.81
C SER A 203 -15.82 -14.96 -25.16
N ARG A 204 -15.16 -15.85 -25.93
CA ARG A 204 -14.61 -17.12 -25.41
C ARG A 204 -13.09 -17.24 -25.49
N GLU A 205 -12.38 -16.28 -26.08
CA GLU A 205 -10.91 -16.24 -26.03
C GLU A 205 -10.37 -15.76 -24.68
N GLU A 206 -11.18 -15.09 -23.83
CA GLU A 206 -10.75 -14.59 -22.52
C GLU A 206 -10.83 -15.59 -21.35
N THR A 207 -11.22 -16.86 -21.57
CA THR A 207 -11.44 -17.82 -20.44
C THR A 207 -10.60 -19.10 -20.48
N LEU A 208 -9.41 -19.10 -21.10
CA LEU A 208 -8.53 -20.28 -21.12
C LEU A 208 -7.08 -19.95 -20.70
N THR A 209 -6.92 -19.62 -19.42
CA THR A 209 -5.71 -19.94 -18.65
C THR A 209 -6.15 -20.58 -17.33
N PRO A 210 -6.01 -21.90 -17.14
CA PRO A 210 -6.16 -22.53 -15.82
C PRO A 210 -4.84 -22.49 -15.04
N PRO A 211 -4.89 -22.69 -13.71
CA PRO A 211 -3.77 -22.54 -12.78
C PRO A 211 -2.62 -23.54 -12.99
#